data_AF-A0A5R9CPZ2-F1
#
_entry.id   AF-A0A5R9CPZ2-F1
#
_cell.length_a   1.000
_cell.length_b   1.000
_cell.length_c   1.000
_cell.angle_alpha   90.00
_cell.angle_beta   90.00
_cell.angle_gamma   90.00
#
_symmetry.space_group_name_H-M   'P 1'
#
loop_
_entity.id
_entity.type
_entity.pdbx_description
1 polymer ?
#
loop_
_entity_poly.entity_id
_entity_poly.type
_entity_poly.pdbx_seq_one_letter_code
_entity_poly.pdbx_strand_id
1 'polypeptide(L)'
;MQFKKIWQLGLIAIVATVGFAVSEAPTMAAAKNWRNGMPSVLKGSFTSRYQKTGGYFPTLTVSSKKIIISTQPKVATTLQNLSYKRSTPVSYLIKGTYKNGGRTYLRMMFGTYQGKSRISYRNSHQVNGKLVWTKHYAGWFYQK
;
A
#
# COMPACT_ATOMS: atom_id res chain seq x y z
N MET A 1 -63.21 9.39 -33.46
CA MET A 1 -62.07 8.51 -33.08
C MET A 1 -60.80 9.35 -33.02
N GLN A 2 -60.10 9.24 -31.88
CA GLN A 2 -58.76 9.70 -31.49
C GLN A 2 -58.12 10.97 -32.07
N PHE A 3 -58.01 11.98 -31.18
CA PHE A 3 -56.97 13.02 -31.15
C PHE A 3 -55.71 12.52 -30.41
N LYS A 4 -54.58 13.22 -30.66
CA LYS A 4 -53.30 13.34 -29.90
C LYS A 4 -52.12 12.62 -30.59
N LYS A 5 -50.92 13.18 -30.75
CA LYS A 5 -50.23 14.36 -30.18
C LYS A 5 -49.00 14.66 -31.05
N ILE A 6 -48.76 15.92 -31.40
CA ILE A 6 -47.45 16.45 -31.81
C ILE A 6 -46.88 17.15 -30.57
N TRP A 7 -45.65 16.82 -30.18
CA TRP A 7 -44.80 17.72 -29.39
C TRP A 7 -43.35 17.57 -29.83
N GLN A 8 -42.83 18.68 -30.37
CA GLN A 8 -41.40 18.97 -30.50
C GLN A 8 -40.72 18.90 -29.12
N LEU A 9 -39.41 18.65 -29.10
CA LEU A 9 -38.40 19.53 -28.49
C LEU A 9 -37.03 18.86 -28.60
N GLY A 10 -36.12 19.52 -29.32
CA GLY A 10 -34.73 19.11 -29.45
C GLY A 10 -33.96 19.25 -28.14
N LEU A 11 -32.90 18.47 -28.02
CA LEU A 11 -31.88 18.65 -27.00
C LEU A 11 -30.51 18.35 -27.61
N ILE A 12 -29.80 19.43 -27.92
CA ILE A 12 -28.37 19.42 -28.24
C ILE A 12 -27.64 19.27 -26.91
N ALA A 13 -27.04 18.11 -26.66
CA ALA A 13 -26.16 17.92 -25.51
C ALA A 13 -24.73 18.28 -25.90
N ILE A 14 -24.31 19.49 -25.53
CA ILE A 14 -22.91 19.92 -25.46
C ILE A 14 -22.26 19.11 -24.33
N VAL A 15 -21.36 18.18 -24.64
CA VAL A 15 -20.52 17.54 -23.63
C VAL A 15 -19.24 18.35 -23.50
N ALA A 16 -19.19 19.17 -22.45
CA ALA A 16 -18.00 19.87 -22.02
C ALA A 16 -16.92 18.86 -21.60
N THR A 17 -15.81 18.83 -22.33
CA THR A 17 -14.56 18.19 -21.90
C THR A 17 -13.98 18.97 -20.73
N VAL A 18 -14.33 18.57 -19.51
CA VAL A 18 -13.62 19.02 -18.30
C VAL A 18 -12.70 17.88 -17.88
N GLY A 19 -11.41 18.10 -18.10
CA GLY A 19 -10.35 17.20 -17.70
C GLY A 19 -10.36 17.02 -16.18
N PHE A 20 -10.84 15.87 -15.74
CA PHE A 20 -10.44 15.31 -14.46
C PHE A 20 -9.55 14.13 -14.78
N ALA A 21 -8.29 14.23 -14.38
CA ALA A 21 -7.38 13.10 -14.33
C ALA A 21 -8.09 11.99 -13.54
N VAL A 22 -8.61 11.00 -14.26
CA VAL A 22 -9.06 9.75 -13.69
C VAL A 22 -7.84 9.14 -13.03
N SER A 23 -7.72 9.32 -11.72
CA SER A 23 -6.91 8.41 -10.94
C SER A 23 -7.60 7.06 -11.11
N GLU A 24 -7.10 6.25 -12.03
CA GLU A 24 -7.51 4.86 -12.15
C GLU A 24 -7.27 4.22 -10.78
N ALA A 25 -8.33 4.13 -9.97
CA ALA A 25 -8.30 3.33 -8.78
C ALA A 25 -7.96 1.92 -9.27
N PRO A 26 -6.85 1.31 -8.83
CA PRO A 26 -6.41 0.04 -9.39
C PRO A 26 -7.53 -0.97 -9.17
N THR A 27 -8.18 -1.38 -10.26
CA THR A 27 -9.23 -2.38 -10.25
C THR A 27 -8.63 -3.67 -9.69
N MET A 28 -9.37 -4.37 -8.83
CA MET A 28 -8.89 -5.59 -8.16
C MET A 28 -8.50 -6.70 -9.15
N ALA A 29 -8.85 -6.59 -10.44
CA ALA A 29 -8.39 -7.49 -11.50
C ALA A 29 -6.85 -7.47 -11.67
N ALA A 30 -6.18 -6.35 -11.38
CA ALA A 30 -4.72 -6.25 -11.37
C ALA A 30 -4.05 -6.92 -10.14
N ALA A 31 -4.83 -7.49 -9.21
CA ALA A 31 -4.35 -8.02 -7.94
C ALA A 31 -3.69 -9.41 -8.02
N LYS A 32 -3.75 -10.10 -9.17
CA LYS A 32 -3.24 -11.49 -9.28
C LYS A 32 -1.72 -11.56 -9.51
N ASN A 33 -1.16 -10.61 -10.27
CA ASN A 33 0.24 -10.65 -10.68
C ASN A 33 1.14 -9.84 -9.76
N TRP A 34 2.35 -10.35 -9.53
CA TRP A 34 3.40 -9.60 -8.84
C TRP A 34 3.95 -8.51 -9.74
N ARG A 35 4.07 -7.29 -9.20
CA ARG A 35 4.69 -6.13 -9.86
C ARG A 35 6.02 -5.83 -9.18
N ASN A 36 7.02 -5.48 -9.97
CA ASN A 36 8.33 -5.12 -9.44
C ASN A 36 8.28 -3.78 -8.68
N GLY A 37 9.05 -3.72 -7.59
CA GLY A 37 9.23 -2.55 -6.75
C GLY A 37 8.20 -2.40 -5.63
N MET A 38 7.84 -1.14 -5.32
CA MET A 38 6.86 -0.79 -4.29
C MET A 38 5.77 0.11 -4.87
N PRO A 39 4.51 -0.02 -4.41
CA PRO A 39 3.43 0.88 -4.81
C PRO A 39 3.67 2.29 -4.22
N SER A 40 3.33 3.33 -4.98
CA SER A 40 3.57 4.73 -4.62
C SER A 40 3.02 5.11 -3.24
N VAL A 41 1.80 4.64 -2.92
CA VAL A 41 1.12 4.90 -1.64
C VAL A 41 1.87 4.36 -0.41
N LEU A 42 2.79 3.41 -0.58
CA LEU A 42 3.60 2.89 0.51
C LEU A 42 4.97 3.56 0.62
N LYS A 43 5.39 4.34 -0.38
CA LYS A 43 6.72 4.97 -0.40
C LYS A 43 6.77 6.15 0.55
N GLY A 44 7.91 6.34 1.22
CA GLY A 44 8.13 7.44 2.15
C GLY A 44 8.95 7.03 3.37
N SER A 45 9.11 8.00 4.27
CA SER A 45 9.77 7.82 5.56
C SER A 45 8.76 7.98 6.67
N PHE A 46 8.67 6.98 7.54
CA PHE A 46 7.65 6.87 8.56
C PHE A 46 8.28 6.61 9.93
N THR A 47 7.65 7.11 10.98
CA THR A 47 8.11 6.94 12.37
C THR A 47 6.94 6.49 13.25
N SER A 48 7.19 5.51 14.10
CA SER A 48 6.24 5.08 15.12
C SER A 48 6.04 6.20 16.14
N ARG A 49 4.82 6.37 16.64
CA ARG A 49 4.53 7.26 17.78
C ARG A 49 4.84 6.63 19.13
N TYR A 50 5.01 5.31 19.16
CA TYR A 50 5.31 4.56 20.38
C TYR A 50 6.79 4.20 20.41
N GLN A 51 7.42 4.46 21.54
CA GLN A 51 8.78 4.04 21.82
C GLN A 51 8.85 2.52 22.00
N LYS A 52 10.00 1.95 21.65
CA LYS A 52 10.40 0.59 22.04
C LYS A 52 11.43 0.68 23.16
N THR A 53 11.85 -0.49 23.64
CA THR A 53 12.90 -0.64 24.65
C THR A 53 14.09 0.27 24.35
N GLY A 54 14.52 1.05 25.34
CA GLY A 54 15.60 2.03 25.20
C GLY A 54 15.18 3.39 24.65
N GLY A 55 13.89 3.76 24.71
CA GLY A 55 13.39 5.10 24.34
C GLY A 55 13.41 5.40 22.83
N TYR A 56 13.77 4.43 22.01
CA TYR A 56 13.89 4.59 20.56
C TYR A 56 12.52 4.52 19.89
N PHE A 57 12.25 5.46 18.99
CA PHE A 57 11.07 5.41 18.11
C PHE A 57 11.40 4.61 16.84
N PRO A 58 10.75 3.46 16.61
CA PRO A 58 10.95 2.70 15.38
C PRO A 58 10.72 3.53 14.12
N THR A 59 11.56 3.32 13.12
CA THR A 59 11.46 3.98 11.82
C THR A 59 11.30 2.97 10.70
N LEU A 60 10.59 3.39 9.66
CA LEU A 60 10.31 2.60 8.48
C LEU A 60 10.51 3.49 7.25
N THR A 61 11.49 3.15 6.41
CA THR A 61 11.70 3.84 5.13
C THR A 61 11.38 2.89 4.00
N VAL A 62 10.52 3.32 3.08
CA VAL A 62 10.06 2.54 1.94
C VAL A 62 10.41 3.30 0.67
N SER A 63 11.26 2.70 -0.15
CA SER A 63 11.62 3.19 -1.49
C SER A 63 11.15 2.20 -2.55
N SER A 64 11.33 2.54 -3.82
CA SER A 64 10.91 1.64 -4.91
C SER A 64 11.62 0.28 -4.89
N LYS A 65 12.88 0.22 -4.43
CA LYS A 65 13.71 -1.00 -4.49
C LYS A 65 14.11 -1.55 -3.13
N LYS A 66 13.89 -0.79 -2.05
CA LYS A 66 14.39 -1.09 -0.71
C LYS A 66 13.40 -0.70 0.39
N ILE A 67 13.25 -1.56 1.40
CA ILE A 67 12.59 -1.25 2.67
C ILE A 67 13.65 -1.30 3.77
N ILE A 68 13.64 -0.31 4.66
CA ILE A 68 14.49 -0.25 5.85
C ILE A 68 13.58 -0.21 7.06
N ILE A 69 13.69 -1.20 7.93
CA ILE A 69 12.97 -1.31 9.20
C ILE A 69 13.99 -1.17 10.32
N SER A 70 13.89 -0.13 11.13
CA SER A 70 14.74 0.06 12.31
C SER A 70 13.85 0.05 13.55
N THR A 71 13.94 -1.01 14.36
CA THR A 71 13.16 -1.16 15.60
C THR A 71 13.98 -0.89 16.85
N GLN A 72 15.30 -0.80 16.72
CA GLN A 72 16.26 -0.57 17.80
C GLN A 72 17.32 0.44 17.34
N PRO A 73 18.00 1.12 18.28
CA PRO A 73 19.16 1.95 17.97
C PRO A 73 20.23 1.13 17.23
N LYS A 74 20.84 1.72 16.18
CA LYS A 74 21.97 1.14 15.43
C LYS A 74 21.70 -0.18 14.69
N VAL A 75 20.48 -0.74 14.76
CA VAL A 75 20.11 -1.98 14.08
C VAL A 75 19.00 -1.71 13.07
N ALA A 76 19.26 -2.05 11.80
CA ALA A 76 18.31 -1.89 10.72
C ALA A 76 18.22 -3.17 9.87
N THR A 77 16.99 -3.63 9.64
CA THR A 77 16.68 -4.69 8.68
C THR A 77 16.44 -4.06 7.32
N THR A 78 17.21 -4.50 6.32
CA THR A 78 17.05 -4.07 4.93
C THR A 78 16.44 -5.20 4.10
N LEU A 79 15.39 -4.87 3.36
CA LEU A 79 14.83 -5.72 2.31
C LEU A 79 15.11 -5.12 0.94
N GLN A 80 15.45 -5.97 -0.01
CA GLN A 80 15.72 -5.64 -1.42
C GLN A 80 14.98 -6.61 -2.35
N ASN A 81 15.12 -6.42 -3.67
CA ASN A 81 14.44 -7.24 -4.70
C ASN A 81 12.93 -7.31 -4.44
N LEU A 82 12.34 -6.13 -4.28
CA LEU A 82 10.96 -5.99 -3.86
C LEU A 82 10.01 -6.26 -5.03
N SER A 83 8.92 -6.96 -4.72
CA SER A 83 7.75 -7.06 -5.58
C SER A 83 6.50 -6.95 -4.73
N TYR A 84 5.42 -6.46 -5.31
CA TYR A 84 4.14 -6.30 -4.62
C TYR A 84 2.98 -6.87 -5.41
N LYS A 85 1.92 -7.24 -4.70
CA LYS A 85 0.58 -7.46 -5.26
C LYS A 85 -0.46 -6.91 -4.32
N ARG A 86 -1.56 -6.40 -4.85
CA ARG A 86 -2.67 -5.91 -4.03
C ARG A 86 -3.29 -7.10 -3.28
N SER A 87 -3.48 -6.98 -1.96
CA SER A 87 -4.11 -8.04 -1.16
C SER A 87 -5.51 -7.68 -0.69
N THR A 88 -5.75 -6.42 -0.33
CA THR A 88 -7.07 -5.87 -0.01
C THR A 88 -7.15 -4.42 -0.48
N PRO A 89 -8.31 -3.74 -0.43
CA PRO A 89 -8.40 -2.31 -0.75
C PRO A 89 -7.51 -1.39 0.09
N VAL A 90 -7.01 -1.87 1.24
CA VAL A 90 -6.15 -1.08 2.15
C VAL A 90 -4.81 -1.77 2.44
N SER A 91 -4.44 -2.80 1.65
CA SER A 91 -3.18 -3.51 1.87
C SER A 91 -2.56 -4.09 0.60
N TYR A 92 -1.24 -4.24 0.66
CA TYR A 92 -0.45 -4.95 -0.33
C TYR A 92 0.31 -6.11 0.34
N LEU A 93 0.42 -7.21 -0.39
CA LEU A 93 1.41 -8.24 -0.09
C LEU A 93 2.72 -7.86 -0.78
N ILE A 94 3.80 -7.83 -0.02
CA ILE A 94 5.14 -7.51 -0.48
C ILE A 94 6.00 -8.76 -0.34
N LYS A 95 6.77 -9.06 -1.37
CA LYS A 95 7.84 -10.05 -1.35
C LYS A 95 9.16 -9.29 -1.40
N GLY A 96 10.11 -9.72 -0.60
CA GLY A 96 11.46 -9.15 -0.59
C GLY A 96 12.50 -10.19 -0.23
N THR A 97 13.75 -9.76 -0.26
CA THR A 97 14.92 -10.55 0.13
C THR A 97 15.69 -9.77 1.18
N TYR A 98 16.06 -10.41 2.29
CA TYR A 98 17.01 -9.87 3.26
C TYR A 98 18.41 -9.72 2.63
N LYS A 99 19.28 -8.92 3.25
CA LYS A 99 20.67 -8.76 2.80
C LYS A 99 21.45 -10.09 2.75
N ASN A 100 21.11 -11.05 3.61
CA ASN A 100 21.72 -12.38 3.66
C ASN A 100 21.09 -13.40 2.67
N GLY A 101 20.24 -12.96 1.73
CA GLY A 101 19.62 -13.83 0.72
C GLY A 101 18.31 -14.51 1.16
N GLY A 102 17.93 -14.43 2.43
CA GLY A 102 16.67 -15.00 2.91
C GLY A 102 15.44 -14.34 2.29
N ARG A 103 14.46 -15.12 1.83
CA ARG A 103 13.18 -14.58 1.33
C ARG A 103 12.28 -14.17 2.48
N THR A 104 11.53 -13.09 2.29
CA THR A 104 10.54 -12.62 3.25
C THR A 104 9.29 -12.11 2.56
N TYR A 105 8.20 -12.12 3.33
CA TYR A 105 6.92 -11.62 2.89
C TYR A 105 6.36 -10.68 3.96
N LEU A 106 5.89 -9.52 3.52
CA LEU A 106 5.21 -8.56 4.36
C LEU A 106 3.78 -8.37 3.87
N ARG A 107 2.85 -8.15 4.78
CA ARG A 107 1.57 -7.54 4.47
C ARG A 107 1.63 -6.11 4.98
N MET A 108 1.59 -5.14 4.06
CA MET A 108 1.64 -3.72 4.39
C MET A 108 0.27 -3.09 4.21
N MET A 109 -0.27 -2.56 5.30
CA MET A 109 -1.48 -1.75 5.31
C MET A 109 -1.12 -0.28 5.18
N PHE A 110 -2.00 0.49 4.57
CA PHE A 110 -1.88 1.94 4.50
C PHE A 110 -3.21 2.61 4.84
N GLY A 111 -3.13 3.86 5.26
CA GLY A 111 -4.27 4.72 5.52
C GLY A 111 -3.81 6.14 5.80
N THR A 112 -4.73 6.98 6.24
CA THR A 112 -4.44 8.36 6.62
C THR A 112 -4.75 8.58 8.09
N TYR A 113 -4.08 9.55 8.70
CA TYR A 113 -4.37 10.06 10.04
C TYR A 113 -3.95 11.53 10.11
N GLN A 114 -4.89 12.41 10.48
CA GLN A 114 -4.67 13.87 10.50
C GLN A 114 -4.07 14.39 9.17
N GLY A 115 -4.61 13.93 8.04
CA GLY A 115 -4.16 14.33 6.70
C GLY A 115 -2.81 13.75 6.25
N LYS A 116 -2.08 13.03 7.11
CA LYS A 116 -0.80 12.40 6.76
C LYS A 116 -0.96 10.90 6.51
N SER A 117 -0.15 10.35 5.61
CA SER A 117 -0.15 8.91 5.37
C SER A 117 0.40 8.17 6.59
N ARG A 118 -0.13 6.97 6.83
CA ARG A 118 0.40 6.03 7.80
C ARG A 118 0.43 4.64 7.20
N ILE A 119 1.39 3.86 7.62
CA ILE A 119 1.54 2.47 7.20
C ILE A 119 1.74 1.57 8.40
N SER A 120 1.31 0.32 8.26
CA SER A 120 1.61 -0.74 9.20
C SER A 120 2.03 -1.97 8.43
N TYR A 121 2.84 -2.84 9.03
CA TYR A 121 3.23 -4.08 8.40
C TYR A 121 3.14 -5.25 9.37
N ARG A 122 2.96 -6.44 8.79
CA ARG A 122 3.01 -7.72 9.48
C ARG A 122 3.96 -8.63 8.72
N ASN A 123 4.81 -9.34 9.44
CA ASN A 123 5.80 -10.24 8.84
C ASN A 123 5.18 -11.62 8.58
N SER A 124 5.72 -12.32 7.59
CA SER A 124 5.45 -13.73 7.35
C SER A 124 6.71 -14.49 6.98
N HIS A 125 6.72 -15.76 7.34
CA HIS A 125 7.71 -16.75 6.94
C HIS A 125 7.00 -17.92 6.24
N GLN A 126 7.72 -18.62 5.36
CA GLN A 126 7.20 -19.83 4.74
C GLN A 126 7.41 -21.02 5.67
N VAL A 127 6.34 -21.76 5.96
CA VAL A 127 6.35 -23.06 6.65
C VAL A 127 5.63 -24.05 5.75
N ASN A 128 6.30 -25.12 5.32
CA ASN A 128 5.74 -26.15 4.44
C ASN A 128 5.01 -25.58 3.21
N GLY A 129 5.64 -24.62 2.53
CA GLY A 129 5.08 -23.95 1.34
C GLY A 129 3.98 -22.92 1.62
N LYS A 130 3.50 -22.79 2.86
CA LYS A 130 2.45 -21.85 3.26
C LYS A 130 3.03 -20.62 3.96
N LEU A 131 2.41 -19.46 3.75
CA LEU A 131 2.77 -18.23 4.46
C LEU A 131 2.14 -18.22 5.85
N VAL A 132 2.98 -18.29 6.88
CA VAL A 132 2.59 -18.16 8.29
C VAL A 132 2.88 -16.74 8.75
N TRP A 133 1.89 -16.07 9.35
CA TRP A 133 1.92 -14.65 9.69
C TRP A 133 2.15 -14.42 11.19
N THR A 134 3.06 -13.51 11.57
CA THR A 134 3.29 -13.15 12.99
C THR A 134 2.03 -12.64 13.66
N LYS A 135 1.62 -13.05 14.86
CA LYS A 135 0.27 -12.73 15.41
C LYS A 135 -0.17 -11.26 15.29
N HIS A 136 0.74 -10.32 15.53
CA HIS A 136 0.46 -8.89 15.53
C HIS A 136 1.15 -8.13 14.39
N TYR A 137 0.53 -7.02 13.99
CA TYR A 137 1.18 -5.98 13.20
C TYR A 137 2.20 -5.23 14.05
N ALA A 138 3.18 -4.60 13.40
CA ALA A 138 4.22 -3.81 14.06
C ALA A 138 3.72 -2.48 14.67
N GLY A 139 2.42 -2.18 14.56
CA GLY A 139 1.84 -0.87 14.89
C GLY A 139 1.85 0.09 13.70
N TRP A 140 1.27 1.28 13.89
CA TRP A 140 1.22 2.32 12.85
C TRP A 140 2.49 3.18 12.88
N PHE A 141 3.08 3.37 11.71
CA PHE A 141 4.15 4.32 11.43
C PHE A 141 3.55 5.48 10.66
N TYR A 142 3.84 6.70 11.08
CA TYR A 142 3.25 7.92 10.54
C TYR A 142 4.28 8.63 9.68
N GLN A 143 3.83 9.11 8.52
CA GLN A 143 4.66 9.93 7.65
C GLN A 143 5.00 11.22 8.40
N LYS A 144 6.28 11.57 8.40
CA LYS A 144 6.72 12.86 8.97
C LYS A 144 6.04 14.02 8.26
#